data_AF-A0A2R6RFW3-F1
#
_entry.id   AF-A0A2R6RFW3-F1
#
_cell.length_a   1.000
_cell.length_b   1.000
_cell.length_c   1.000
_cell.angle_alpha   90.00
_cell.angle_beta   90.00
_cell.angle_gamma   90.00
#
_symmetry.space_group_name_H-M   'P 1'
#
loop_
_entity.id
_entity.type
_entity.pdbx_description
1 polymer ?
#
loop_
_entity_poly.entity_id
_entity_poly.type
_entity_poly.pdbx_seq_one_letter_code
_entity_poly.pdbx_strand_id
1 'polypeptide(L)'
;MELSTGSKVWGVVVLLLGLLVVVAEPATTKPQSGAYACWGGCDNECNLQNGKTTTQRMPCYWNCLGNCIPNSASDYQYYCRLGCSLAQCIRYSSDGGKVERCLENCSNKICNIKT
;
A
#
# COMPACT_ATOMS: atom_id res chain seq x y z
N MET A 1 -23.02 52.48 25.94
CA MET A 1 -22.82 51.90 24.60
C MET A 1 -21.31 51.74 24.43
N GLU A 2 -20.64 50.84 25.16
CA GLU A 2 -20.72 49.36 25.13
C GLU A 2 -20.48 48.73 23.74
N LEU A 3 -19.51 47.80 23.74
CA LEU A 3 -19.21 46.73 22.78
C LEU A 3 -18.73 47.11 21.38
N SER A 4 -17.41 47.33 21.20
CA SER A 4 -16.78 47.18 19.86
C SER A 4 -15.31 46.73 19.91
N THR A 5 -14.89 45.95 20.90
CA THR A 5 -13.52 45.40 20.96
C THR A 5 -13.48 43.89 21.23
N GLY A 6 -14.58 43.28 21.68
CA GLY A 6 -14.65 41.86 22.03
C GLY A 6 -14.67 40.91 20.83
N SER A 7 -15.35 41.27 19.73
CA SER A 7 -15.58 40.34 18.61
C SER A 7 -14.33 40.00 17.80
N LYS A 8 -13.38 40.94 17.68
CA LYS A 8 -12.13 40.73 16.94
C LYS A 8 -11.15 39.84 17.72
N VAL A 9 -11.07 40.04 19.04
CA VAL A 9 -10.21 39.24 19.92
C VAL A 9 -10.74 37.80 20.00
N TRP A 10 -12.06 37.62 20.10
CA TRP A 10 -12.67 36.30 20.12
C TRP A 10 -12.47 35.54 18.80
N GLY A 11 -12.57 36.24 17.66
CA GLY A 11 -12.27 35.67 16.34
C GLY A 11 -10.84 35.14 16.24
N VAL A 12 -9.85 35.90 16.72
CA VAL A 12 -8.43 35.49 16.70
C VAL A 12 -8.18 34.34 17.68
N VAL A 13 -8.81 34.34 18.86
CA VAL A 13 -8.70 33.26 19.85
C VAL A 13 -9.32 31.96 19.31
N VAL A 14 -10.47 32.01 18.64
CA VAL A 14 -11.10 30.84 18.00
C VAL A 14 -10.23 30.32 16.85
N LEU A 15 -9.58 31.20 16.08
CA LEU A 15 -8.67 30.80 15.00
C LEU A 15 -7.39 30.12 15.52
N LEU A 16 -6.82 30.64 16.61
CA LEU A 16 -5.64 30.06 17.26
C LEU A 16 -5.96 28.75 17.99
N LEU A 17 -7.13 28.64 18.64
CA LEU A 17 -7.60 27.39 19.23
C LEU A 17 -7.94 26.34 18.17
N GLY A 18 -8.52 26.74 17.03
CA GLY A 18 -8.77 25.84 15.89
C GLY A 18 -7.48 25.30 15.27
N LEU A 19 -6.40 26.10 15.24
CA LEU A 19 -5.11 25.66 14.73
C LEU A 19 -4.41 24.65 15.66
N LEU A 20 -4.64 24.75 16.97
CA LEU A 20 -4.07 23.85 17.98
C LEU A 20 -4.80 22.50 18.07
N VAL A 21 -6.06 22.40 17.59
CA VAL A 21 -6.83 21.14 17.58
C VAL A 21 -6.40 20.19 16.44
N VAL A 22 -5.47 20.60 15.57
CA VAL A 22 -4.72 19.67 14.71
C VAL A 22 -3.64 18.95 15.56
N VAL A 23 -4.06 18.40 16.69
CA VAL A 23 -3.24 17.51 17.51
C VAL A 23 -3.23 16.17 16.82
N ALA A 24 -2.05 15.84 16.30
CA ALA A 24 -1.40 14.55 16.41
C ALA A 24 -2.35 13.35 16.58
N GLU A 25 -2.68 12.74 15.45
CA GLU A 25 -2.99 11.32 15.45
C GLU A 25 -1.66 10.58 15.70
N PRO A 26 -1.54 9.72 16.72
CA PRO A 26 -0.51 8.69 16.67
C PRO A 26 -0.84 7.83 15.46
N ALA A 27 0.02 7.88 14.44
CA ALA A 27 -0.05 7.04 13.26
C ALA A 27 0.18 5.57 13.64
N THR A 28 -0.81 4.93 14.26
CA THR A 28 -0.92 3.48 14.39
C THR A 28 -2.17 2.98 13.72
N THR A 29 -2.67 3.69 12.71
CA THR A 29 -3.32 3.01 11.59
C THR A 29 -2.25 2.81 10.55
N LYS A 30 -1.64 1.61 10.50
CA LYS A 30 -0.99 1.19 9.25
C LYS A 30 -2.06 1.38 8.18
N PRO A 31 -1.90 2.32 7.23
CA PRO A 31 -2.84 2.38 6.13
C PRO A 31 -2.90 0.96 5.55
N GLN A 32 -4.08 0.52 5.10
CA GLN A 32 -4.19 -0.58 4.14
C GLN A 32 -3.53 -0.13 2.83
N SER A 33 -2.24 0.11 2.93
CA SER A 33 -1.31 0.36 1.88
C SER A 33 -1.17 -0.99 1.22
N GLY A 34 -1.60 -1.09 -0.05
CA GLY A 34 -1.50 -2.34 -0.80
C GLY A 34 -0.08 -2.91 -0.70
N ALA A 35 0.09 -4.20 -0.95
CA ALA A 35 1.37 -4.91 -0.75
C ALA A 35 2.60 -4.15 -1.27
N TYR A 36 2.46 -3.43 -2.38
CA TYR A 36 3.49 -2.57 -2.94
C TYR A 36 3.90 -1.39 -2.02
N ALA A 37 2.94 -0.70 -1.43
CA ALA A 37 3.19 0.41 -0.53
C ALA A 37 3.68 -0.07 0.85
N CYS A 38 3.22 -1.24 1.34
CA CYS A 38 3.82 -1.89 2.51
C CYS A 38 5.29 -2.23 2.25
N TRP A 39 5.56 -2.95 1.15
CA TRP A 39 6.92 -3.38 0.81
C TRP A 39 7.84 -2.18 0.58
N GLY A 40 7.38 -1.17 -0.17
CA GLY A 40 8.16 0.04 -0.43
C GLY A 40 8.53 0.81 0.83
N GLY A 41 7.60 0.99 1.78
CA GLY A 41 7.92 1.61 3.07
C GLY A 41 8.92 0.80 3.89
N CYS A 42 8.71 -0.51 4.00
CA CYS A 42 9.56 -1.41 4.77
C CYS A 42 10.98 -1.53 4.20
N ASP A 43 11.10 -1.67 2.88
CA ASP A 43 12.41 -1.74 2.22
C ASP A 43 13.18 -0.42 2.36
N ASN A 44 12.47 0.71 2.30
CA ASN A 44 13.07 2.02 2.51
C ASN A 44 13.63 2.19 3.93
N GLU A 45 12.94 1.70 4.96
CA GLU A 45 13.46 1.65 6.33
C GLU A 45 14.69 0.73 6.46
N CYS A 46 14.69 -0.41 5.76
CA CYS A 46 15.82 -1.34 5.76
C CYS A 46 17.06 -0.76 5.07
N ASN A 47 16.89 -0.04 3.97
CA ASN A 47 18.00 0.40 3.13
C ASN A 47 18.47 1.83 3.39
N LEU A 48 17.55 2.78 3.60
CA LEU A 48 17.88 4.21 3.68
C LEU A 48 18.04 4.74 5.11
N GLN A 49 17.29 4.22 6.08
CA GLN A 49 17.19 4.91 7.38
C GLN A 49 18.15 4.43 8.47
N ASN A 50 18.92 3.35 8.28
CA ASN A 50 19.50 2.67 9.44
C ASN A 50 21.02 2.44 9.46
N GLY A 51 21.81 2.96 8.52
CA GLY A 51 23.27 2.71 8.52
C GLY A 51 23.65 1.22 8.59
N LYS A 52 22.70 0.33 8.25
CA LYS A 52 22.83 -1.11 8.39
C LYS A 52 23.89 -1.61 7.43
N THR A 53 24.74 -2.49 7.92
CA THR A 53 25.69 -3.21 7.07
C THR A 53 24.91 -4.09 6.10
N THR A 54 25.53 -4.46 4.97
CA THR A 54 24.91 -5.36 3.97
C THR A 54 24.36 -6.64 4.61
N THR A 55 25.04 -7.18 5.62
CA THR A 55 24.64 -8.38 6.36
C THR A 55 23.37 -8.17 7.19
N GLN A 56 23.12 -6.96 7.68
CA GLN A 56 21.92 -6.62 8.45
C GLN A 56 20.72 -6.23 7.57
N ARG A 57 20.97 -5.83 6.32
CA ARG A 57 19.93 -5.50 5.34
C ARG A 57 19.17 -6.73 4.86
N MET A 58 19.88 -7.84 4.62
CA MET A 58 19.26 -9.07 4.10
C MET A 58 18.17 -9.66 5.02
N PRO A 59 18.37 -9.81 6.34
CA PRO A 59 17.29 -10.26 7.24
C PRO A 59 16.10 -9.29 7.27
N CYS A 60 16.37 -7.98 7.19
CA CYS A 60 15.34 -6.95 7.16
C CYS A 60 14.48 -7.06 5.89
N TYR A 61 15.11 -7.24 4.74
CA TYR A 61 14.46 -7.45 3.45
C TYR A 61 13.53 -8.68 3.46
N TRP A 62 14.01 -9.82 3.96
CA TRP A 62 13.19 -11.03 4.07
C TRP A 62 12.01 -10.85 5.01
N ASN A 63 12.21 -10.14 6.13
CA ASN A 63 11.12 -9.81 7.04
C ASN A 63 10.09 -8.89 6.36
N CYS A 64 10.52 -7.92 5.55
CA CYS A 64 9.60 -7.09 4.76
C CYS A 64 8.77 -7.91 3.79
N LEU A 65 9.40 -8.85 3.05
CA LEU A 65 8.67 -9.73 2.14
C LEU A 65 7.61 -10.56 2.89
N GLY A 66 7.98 -11.18 4.00
CA GLY A 66 7.05 -12.04 4.76
C GLY A 66 5.88 -11.30 5.39
N ASN A 67 6.06 -10.01 5.73
CA ASN A 67 5.00 -9.21 6.37
C ASN A 67 4.18 -8.38 5.38
N CYS A 68 4.73 -8.05 4.22
CA CYS A 68 4.08 -7.18 3.24
C CYS A 68 3.54 -7.90 2.01
N ILE A 69 4.09 -9.06 1.66
CA ILE A 69 3.54 -9.89 0.58
C ILE A 69 2.54 -10.86 1.20
N PRO A 70 1.25 -10.72 0.89
CA PRO A 70 0.22 -11.61 1.36
C PRO A 70 0.55 -13.07 0.96
N ASN A 71 0.48 -13.97 1.93
CA ASN A 71 1.01 -15.33 1.86
C ASN A 71 -0.08 -16.42 1.99
N SER A 72 -1.36 -16.05 1.81
CA SER A 72 -2.45 -17.02 1.77
C SER A 72 -2.56 -17.70 0.39
N ALA A 73 -3.28 -18.82 0.34
CA ALA A 73 -3.61 -19.49 -0.92
C ALA A 73 -4.34 -18.54 -1.90
N SER A 74 -5.27 -17.71 -1.41
CA SER A 74 -5.96 -16.71 -2.23
C SER A 74 -5.02 -15.63 -2.77
N ASP A 75 -4.03 -15.23 -1.98
CA ASP A 75 -3.03 -14.24 -2.42
C ASP A 75 -2.12 -14.81 -3.52
N TYR A 76 -1.70 -16.05 -3.37
CA TYR A 76 -0.96 -16.75 -4.41
C TYR A 76 -1.76 -16.81 -5.72
N GLN A 77 -3.05 -17.17 -5.65
CA GLN A 77 -3.91 -17.17 -6.85
C GLN A 77 -3.98 -15.79 -7.49
N TYR A 78 -4.10 -14.72 -6.70
CA TYR A 78 -4.12 -13.36 -7.19
C TYR A 78 -2.83 -12.97 -7.92
N TYR A 79 -1.67 -13.13 -7.26
CA TYR A 79 -0.37 -12.77 -7.87
C TYR A 79 -0.01 -13.66 -9.05
N CYS A 80 -0.37 -14.94 -9.02
CA CYS A 80 -0.21 -15.83 -10.16
C CYS A 80 -1.04 -15.34 -11.35
N ARG A 81 -2.32 -14.99 -11.15
CA ARG A 81 -3.19 -14.49 -12.23
C ARG A 81 -2.65 -13.18 -12.82
N LEU A 82 -2.20 -12.25 -11.98
CA LEU A 82 -1.57 -11.02 -12.44
C LEU A 82 -0.33 -11.31 -13.29
N GLY A 83 0.62 -12.08 -12.76
CA GLY A 83 1.85 -12.42 -13.49
C GLY A 83 1.59 -13.17 -14.79
N CYS A 84 0.66 -14.13 -14.78
CA CYS A 84 0.24 -14.88 -15.96
C CYS A 84 -0.35 -13.96 -17.03
N SER A 85 -1.26 -13.05 -16.65
CA SER A 85 -1.89 -12.12 -17.58
C SER A 85 -0.88 -11.19 -18.25
N LEU A 86 0.07 -10.66 -17.48
CA LEU A 86 1.10 -9.76 -17.98
C LEU A 86 2.06 -10.50 -18.93
N ALA A 87 2.47 -11.71 -18.58
CA ALA A 87 3.40 -12.49 -19.38
C ALA A 87 2.79 -13.05 -20.67
N GLN A 88 1.53 -13.52 -20.62
CA GLN A 88 0.95 -14.31 -21.71
C GLN A 88 -0.16 -13.61 -22.49
N CYS A 89 -0.94 -12.74 -21.85
CA CYS A 89 -2.14 -12.17 -22.46
C CYS A 89 -1.89 -10.82 -23.13
N ILE A 90 -0.80 -10.11 -22.78
CA ILE A 90 -0.45 -8.82 -23.37
C ILE A 90 -0.29 -8.86 -24.90
N ARG A 91 0.16 -10.01 -25.44
CA ARG A 91 0.28 -10.25 -26.89
C ARG A 91 -1.06 -10.27 -27.63
N TYR A 92 -2.17 -10.40 -26.91
CA TYR A 92 -3.52 -10.42 -27.46
C TYR A 92 -4.27 -9.10 -27.24
N SER A 93 -3.59 -8.04 -26.77
CA SER A 93 -4.22 -6.76 -26.39
C SER A 93 -5.15 -6.14 -27.42
N SER A 94 -5.02 -6.47 -28.70
CA SER A 94 -5.90 -6.02 -29.79
C SER A 94 -7.14 -6.88 -30.04
N ASP A 95 -7.27 -8.03 -29.37
CA ASP A 95 -8.35 -9.01 -29.57
C ASP A 95 -8.95 -9.39 -28.20
N GLY A 96 -10.04 -8.70 -27.83
CA GLY A 96 -10.68 -8.88 -26.53
C GLY A 96 -11.09 -10.32 -26.24
N GLY A 97 -11.57 -11.07 -27.24
CA GLY A 97 -11.96 -12.47 -27.08
C GLY A 97 -10.77 -13.41 -26.86
N LYS A 98 -9.57 -13.08 -27.37
CA LYS A 98 -8.34 -13.81 -27.02
C LYS A 98 -7.81 -13.41 -25.64
N VAL A 99 -7.94 -12.14 -25.26
CA VAL A 99 -7.59 -11.68 -23.90
C VAL A 99 -8.43 -12.42 -22.87
N GLU A 100 -9.74 -12.45 -23.04
CA GLU A 100 -10.66 -13.12 -22.12
C GLU A 100 -10.33 -14.60 -21.94
N ARG A 101 -10.22 -15.36 -23.04
CA ARG A 101 -9.81 -16.77 -23.01
C ARG A 101 -8.44 -16.99 -22.37
N CYS A 102 -7.51 -16.07 -22.56
CA CYS A 102 -6.19 -16.13 -21.92
C CYS A 102 -6.28 -15.93 -20.40
N LEU A 103 -7.07 -14.95 -19.95
CA LEU A 103 -7.33 -14.70 -18.53
C LEU A 103 -8.02 -15.90 -17.85
N GLU A 104 -8.99 -16.52 -18.53
CA GLU A 104 -9.63 -17.75 -18.05
C GLU A 104 -8.63 -18.91 -17.91
N ASN A 105 -7.74 -19.08 -18.89
CA ASN A 105 -6.70 -20.11 -18.84
C ASN A 105 -5.73 -19.86 -17.67
N CYS A 106 -5.35 -18.59 -17.45
CA CYS A 106 -4.56 -18.20 -16.28
C CYS A 106 -5.28 -18.55 -14.97
N SER A 107 -6.57 -18.22 -14.86
CA SER A 107 -7.36 -18.47 -13.65
C SER A 107 -7.58 -19.97 -13.37
N ASN A 108 -7.94 -20.74 -14.39
CA ASN A 108 -8.51 -22.07 -14.20
C ASN A 108 -7.51 -23.21 -14.40
N LYS A 109 -6.44 -23.00 -15.18
CA LYS A 109 -5.45 -24.04 -15.47
C LYS A 109 -4.10 -23.80 -14.84
N ILE A 110 -3.62 -22.55 -14.88
CA ILE A 110 -2.25 -22.21 -14.44
C ILE A 110 -2.23 -21.89 -12.95
N CYS A 111 -3.14 -21.03 -12.49
CA CYS A 111 -3.14 -20.50 -11.13
C CYS A 111 -4.16 -21.16 -10.21
N ASN A 112 -4.76 -22.27 -10.64
CA ASN A 112 -5.72 -22.99 -9.83
C ASN A 112 -4.98 -23.84 -8.79
N ILE A 113 -5.04 -23.42 -7.52
CA ILE A 113 -4.55 -24.24 -6.41
C ILE A 113 -5.61 -25.31 -6.14
N LYS A 114 -5.25 -26.57 -6.34
CA LYS A 114 -6.05 -27.70 -5.85
C LYS A 114 -5.77 -27.86 -4.36
N THR A 115 -6.69 -27.41 -3.52
CA THR A 115 -6.75 -27.79 -2.09
C THR A 115 -7.15 -29.24 -1.93
#